data_AF-Q2H6W5-F1
#
_entry.id   AF-Q2H6W5-F1
#
_cell.length_a   1.000
_cell.length_b   1.000
_cell.length_c   1.000
_cell.angle_alpha   90.00
_cell.angle_beta   90.00
_cell.angle_gamma   90.00
#
_symmetry.space_group_name_H-M   'P 1'
#
loop_
_entity.id
_entity.type
_entity.pdbx_description
1 polymer ?
#
loop_
_entity_poly.entity_id
_entity_poly.type
_entity_poly.pdbx_seq_one_letter_code
_entity_poly.pdbx_strand_id
1 'polypeptide(L)'
;MPHRQRNGLRWADMGGCSFELEPQWAGQPQLDDITQVCRRALDLSAEDGCSVTFHADAPSAKTIWASARVAITTLGWIRRMTHVPVPKVIAFDDSQDNDIGYEWILMELMPGGEHFDYDIARGPFRTSHDWLSACLEIIRQEQVEALEEEEDEEDQEDQEDQEDGKDENDEGGEENEEDEVREDAKYRLQVANKLTKLLPKLFPLFQNPAEPTVLWHDNLSMSNILVDDDGKITALIDWECVSCKPLWVATEMPEFLLGHVQEEEPNKDYPDEDDAKKTKLDRIELFEFQQTQLRKVYVGKMKQLWPQWETEVAPAALKLDFLGAVDRCAGGWYLVEIEQWIDAVEGGAFPRLTDFFEDMES
;
A
#
# COMPACT_ATOMS: atom_id res chain seq x y z
N MET A 1 -26.15 -24.41 -26.37
CA MET A 1 -25.82 -25.09 -25.10
C MET A 1 -26.29 -24.18 -23.98
N PRO A 2 -26.96 -24.66 -22.93
CA PRO A 2 -27.32 -23.78 -21.82
C PRO A 2 -26.02 -23.30 -21.15
N HIS A 3 -25.90 -21.99 -20.94
CA HIS A 3 -24.81 -21.42 -20.16
C HIS A 3 -24.83 -22.08 -18.77
N ARG A 4 -23.78 -22.83 -18.41
CA ARG A 4 -23.56 -23.22 -17.01
C ARG A 4 -23.53 -21.92 -16.20
N GLN A 5 -24.39 -21.86 -15.18
CA GLN A 5 -24.49 -20.74 -14.26
C GLN A 5 -23.09 -20.51 -13.64
N ARG A 6 -22.56 -19.30 -13.76
CA ARG A 6 -21.26 -18.93 -13.18
C ARG A 6 -21.44 -18.86 -11.66
N ASN A 7 -20.78 -19.74 -10.90
CA ASN A 7 -20.81 -19.75 -9.44
C ASN A 7 -19.68 -18.86 -8.90
N GLY A 8 -19.73 -17.56 -9.21
CA GLY A 8 -18.79 -16.56 -8.70
C GLY A 8 -19.44 -15.64 -7.67
N LEU A 9 -18.88 -14.44 -7.46
CA LEU A 9 -19.64 -13.36 -6.82
C LEU A 9 -20.83 -12.96 -7.70
N ARG A 10 -22.01 -12.85 -7.09
CA ARG A 10 -23.23 -12.31 -7.68
C ARG A 10 -23.52 -10.94 -7.07
N TRP A 11 -24.09 -10.05 -7.86
CA TRP A 11 -24.59 -8.77 -7.38
C TRP A 11 -26.08 -8.91 -7.07
N ALA A 12 -26.48 -8.72 -5.82
CA ALA A 12 -27.88 -8.75 -5.42
C ALA A 12 -28.49 -7.34 -5.52
N ASP A 13 -29.65 -7.24 -6.20
CA ASP A 13 -30.46 -6.02 -6.22
C ASP A 13 -31.34 -5.99 -4.97
N MET A 14 -31.13 -5.00 -4.12
CA MET A 14 -31.88 -4.82 -2.87
C MET A 14 -33.23 -4.10 -3.05
N GLY A 15 -33.66 -3.86 -4.31
CA GLY A 15 -35.06 -3.58 -4.63
C GLY A 15 -35.57 -2.18 -4.27
N GLY A 16 -34.70 -1.16 -4.30
CA GLY A 16 -35.07 0.23 -3.96
C GLY A 16 -34.61 1.31 -4.94
N CYS A 17 -33.39 1.22 -5.47
CA CYS A 17 -32.79 2.18 -6.40
C CYS A 17 -31.73 1.44 -7.24
N SER A 18 -31.60 1.72 -8.53
CA SER A 18 -30.71 0.99 -9.46
C SER A 18 -29.20 1.22 -9.25
N PHE A 19 -28.77 1.63 -8.05
CA PHE A 19 -27.40 2.01 -7.72
C PHE A 19 -26.88 1.36 -6.43
N GLU A 20 -27.65 0.47 -5.79
CA GLU A 20 -27.24 -0.29 -4.61
C GLU A 20 -27.12 -1.77 -4.97
N LEU A 21 -25.95 -2.16 -5.48
CA LEU A 21 -25.61 -3.57 -5.73
C LEU A 21 -24.67 -4.04 -4.63
N GLU A 22 -25.06 -5.09 -3.90
CA GLU A 22 -24.20 -5.73 -2.90
C GLU A 22 -23.53 -6.99 -3.48
N PRO A 23 -22.22 -7.17 -3.29
CA PRO A 23 -21.54 -8.41 -3.64
C PRO A 23 -21.98 -9.54 -2.70
N GLN A 24 -22.34 -10.69 -3.26
CA GLN A 24 -22.69 -11.90 -2.51
C GLN A 24 -22.04 -13.12 -3.15
N TRP A 25 -21.69 -14.14 -2.36
CA TRP A 25 -21.28 -15.44 -2.90
C TRP A 25 -22.45 -16.10 -3.66
N ALA A 26 -22.21 -16.66 -4.85
CA ALA A 26 -23.20 -17.51 -5.50
C ALA A 26 -23.42 -18.84 -4.74
N GLY A 27 -22.42 -19.29 -3.96
CA GLY A 27 -22.52 -20.35 -2.97
C GLY A 27 -21.47 -20.18 -1.86
N GLN A 28 -21.85 -20.33 -0.59
CA GLN A 28 -20.91 -20.08 0.52
C GLN A 28 -19.83 -21.18 0.59
N PRO A 29 -18.53 -20.85 0.53
CA PRO A 29 -17.48 -21.86 0.68
C PRO A 29 -17.54 -22.49 2.07
N GLN A 30 -17.38 -23.82 2.16
CA GLN A 30 -17.47 -24.54 3.42
C GLN A 30 -16.08 -24.69 4.05
N LEU A 31 -15.99 -24.49 5.37
CA LEU A 31 -14.73 -24.62 6.11
C LEU A 31 -14.15 -26.04 6.02
N ASP A 32 -15.00 -27.06 5.98
CA ASP A 32 -14.57 -28.47 5.88
C ASP A 32 -13.87 -28.74 4.54
N ASP A 33 -14.40 -28.22 3.43
CA ASP A 33 -13.82 -28.36 2.09
C ASP A 33 -12.46 -27.64 2.01
N ILE A 34 -12.37 -26.43 2.57
CA ILE A 34 -11.11 -25.68 2.67
C ILE A 34 -10.11 -26.42 3.55
N THR A 35 -10.54 -26.94 4.70
CA THR A 35 -9.69 -27.72 5.61
C THR A 35 -9.13 -28.95 4.90
N GLN A 36 -9.95 -29.67 4.14
CA GLN A 36 -9.49 -30.83 3.40
C GLN A 36 -8.50 -30.47 2.29
N VAL A 37 -8.73 -29.36 1.58
CA VAL A 37 -7.77 -28.82 0.61
C VAL A 37 -6.45 -28.47 1.28
N CYS A 38 -6.46 -27.73 2.39
CA CYS A 38 -5.25 -27.37 3.14
C CYS A 38 -4.48 -28.60 3.60
N ARG A 39 -5.16 -29.61 4.19
CA ARG A 39 -4.52 -30.86 4.63
C ARG A 39 -3.85 -31.60 3.47
N ARG A 40 -4.49 -31.69 2.30
CA ARG A 40 -3.89 -32.32 1.12
C ARG A 40 -2.72 -31.51 0.57
N ALA A 41 -2.83 -30.19 0.53
CA ALA A 41 -1.79 -29.31 0.03
C ALA A 41 -0.54 -29.29 0.92
N LEU A 42 -0.73 -29.46 2.23
CA LEU A 42 0.32 -29.45 3.25
C LEU A 42 0.83 -30.85 3.63
N ASP A 43 0.31 -31.92 2.99
CA ASP A 43 0.61 -33.32 3.30
C ASP A 43 0.42 -33.68 4.79
N LEU A 44 -0.67 -33.17 5.39
CA LEU A 44 -0.99 -33.38 6.81
C LEU A 44 -1.69 -34.73 7.03
N SER A 45 -1.26 -35.44 8.06
CA SER A 45 -1.91 -36.65 8.56
C SER A 45 -3.22 -36.34 9.31
N ALA A 46 -3.95 -37.39 9.68
CA ALA A 46 -5.17 -37.24 10.48
C ALA A 46 -4.88 -36.76 11.92
N GLU A 47 -3.65 -36.93 12.40
CA GLU A 47 -3.23 -36.58 13.76
C GLU A 47 -2.70 -35.13 13.85
N ASP A 48 -2.36 -34.52 12.71
CA ASP A 48 -1.86 -33.15 12.67
C ASP A 48 -2.96 -32.11 12.90
N GLY A 49 -2.65 -31.06 13.66
CA GLY A 49 -3.54 -29.92 13.85
C GLY A 49 -3.72 -29.14 12.54
N CYS A 50 -4.97 -28.86 12.15
CA CYS A 50 -5.28 -27.97 11.04
C CYS A 50 -6.57 -27.25 11.36
N SER A 51 -6.46 -25.96 11.68
CA SER A 51 -7.58 -25.04 11.87
C SER A 51 -7.70 -24.13 10.65
N VAL A 52 -8.94 -23.85 10.25
CA VAL A 52 -9.25 -22.91 9.18
C VAL A 52 -10.31 -21.96 9.70
N THR A 53 -10.04 -20.66 9.58
CA THR A 53 -10.91 -19.56 9.97
C THR A 53 -11.07 -18.59 8.81
N PHE A 54 -12.23 -17.94 8.73
CA PHE A 54 -12.38 -16.79 7.84
C PHE A 54 -11.97 -15.54 8.61
N HIS A 55 -11.02 -14.77 8.08
CA HIS A 55 -10.54 -13.51 8.68
C HIS A 55 -11.28 -12.26 8.16
N ALA A 56 -12.35 -12.44 7.39
CA ALA A 56 -13.22 -11.34 6.96
C ALA A 56 -14.62 -11.88 6.64
N ASP A 57 -15.64 -11.37 7.32
CA ASP A 57 -17.06 -11.72 7.09
C ASP A 57 -17.69 -10.98 5.90
N ALA A 58 -16.93 -10.11 5.22
CA ALA A 58 -17.42 -9.32 4.10
C ALA A 58 -17.18 -10.03 2.74
N PRO A 59 -18.20 -10.16 1.87
CA PRO A 59 -18.03 -10.65 0.49
C PRO A 59 -17.06 -9.79 -0.35
N SER A 60 -16.81 -8.54 0.08
CA SER A 60 -15.90 -7.59 -0.56
C SER A 60 -14.42 -7.87 -0.31
N ALA A 61 -14.05 -8.72 0.65
CA ALA A 61 -12.65 -8.99 0.98
C ALA A 61 -11.93 -9.91 -0.04
N LYS A 62 -12.62 -10.37 -1.09
CA LYS A 62 -12.04 -11.31 -2.05
C LYS A 62 -12.50 -10.99 -3.47
N THR A 63 -11.72 -10.16 -4.15
CA THR A 63 -11.78 -10.05 -5.61
C THR A 63 -10.36 -9.88 -6.13
N ILE A 64 -9.59 -10.96 -6.06
CA ILE A 64 -8.32 -11.11 -6.79
C ILE A 64 -8.71 -11.49 -8.22
N TRP A 65 -8.69 -10.53 -9.15
CA TRP A 65 -8.67 -10.82 -10.60
C TRP A 65 -7.28 -10.56 -11.19
N ALA A 66 -6.21 -10.67 -10.39
CA ALA A 66 -4.95 -11.17 -10.92
C ALA A 66 -5.14 -12.69 -11.09
N SER A 67 -5.03 -13.22 -12.32
CA SER A 67 -5.05 -14.69 -12.52
C SER A 67 -4.09 -15.29 -11.50
N ALA A 68 -4.55 -16.24 -10.67
CA ALA A 68 -3.73 -16.83 -9.61
C ALA A 68 -2.31 -17.16 -10.12
N ARG A 69 -2.20 -17.61 -11.37
CA ARG A 69 -0.95 -17.88 -12.09
C ARG A 69 0.03 -16.71 -12.15
N VAL A 70 -0.42 -15.47 -12.34
CA VAL A 70 0.41 -14.27 -12.42
C VAL A 70 0.99 -13.96 -11.03
N ALA A 71 0.15 -13.89 -10.00
CA ALA A 71 0.59 -13.68 -8.62
C ALA A 71 1.64 -14.73 -8.19
N ILE A 72 1.40 -16.00 -8.51
CA ILE A 72 2.33 -17.11 -8.22
C ILE A 72 3.66 -16.95 -8.95
N THR A 73 3.62 -16.55 -10.23
CA THR A 73 4.82 -16.38 -11.05
C THR A 73 5.68 -15.24 -10.52
N THR A 74 5.04 -14.12 -10.15
CA THR A 74 5.70 -12.94 -9.58
C THR A 74 6.31 -13.24 -8.21
N LEU A 75 5.55 -13.79 -7.26
CA LEU A 75 6.04 -14.18 -5.93
C LEU A 75 7.21 -15.18 -6.04
N GLY A 76 7.10 -16.17 -6.93
CA GLY A 76 8.16 -17.15 -7.15
C GLY A 76 9.43 -16.55 -7.76
N TRP A 77 9.30 -15.52 -8.63
CA TRP A 77 10.45 -14.83 -9.21
C TRP A 77 11.15 -13.93 -8.18
N ILE A 78 10.41 -13.11 -7.43
CA ILE A 78 10.95 -12.21 -6.39
C ILE A 78 11.76 -13.02 -5.37
N ARG A 79 11.21 -14.13 -4.88
CA ARG A 79 11.88 -14.99 -3.90
C ARG A 79 13.18 -15.64 -4.42
N ARG A 80 13.26 -15.93 -5.73
CA ARG A 80 14.47 -16.53 -6.33
C ARG A 80 15.55 -15.52 -6.65
N MET A 81 15.15 -14.29 -6.96
CA MET A 81 16.04 -13.27 -7.53
C MET A 81 16.46 -12.21 -6.53
N THR A 82 15.79 -12.12 -5.38
CA THR A 82 16.01 -11.07 -4.37
C THR A 82 16.06 -11.63 -2.95
N HIS A 83 16.45 -10.79 -1.99
CA HIS A 83 16.39 -11.08 -0.55
C HIS A 83 15.11 -10.56 0.11
N VAL A 84 14.17 -10.01 -0.66
CA VAL A 84 12.93 -9.45 -0.13
C VAL A 84 12.05 -10.57 0.42
N PRO A 85 11.59 -10.50 1.68
CA PRO A 85 10.71 -11.51 2.25
C PRO A 85 9.33 -11.42 1.58
N VAL A 86 8.94 -12.47 0.86
CA VAL A 86 7.63 -12.60 0.23
C VAL A 86 7.00 -13.95 0.59
N PRO A 87 5.65 -14.03 0.68
CA PRO A 87 4.98 -15.26 1.02
C PRO A 87 5.33 -16.37 0.05
N LYS A 88 5.72 -17.54 0.57
CA LYS A 88 5.89 -18.73 -0.25
C LYS A 88 4.53 -19.28 -0.63
N VAL A 89 4.25 -19.37 -1.92
CA VAL A 89 3.10 -20.15 -2.42
C VAL A 89 3.32 -21.63 -2.14
N ILE A 90 2.36 -22.23 -1.44
CA ILE A 90 2.34 -23.65 -1.05
C ILE A 90 1.57 -24.46 -2.11
N ALA A 91 0.36 -24.03 -2.46
CA ALA A 91 -0.49 -24.67 -3.45
C ALA A 91 -1.50 -23.67 -4.05
N PHE A 92 -2.15 -24.01 -5.15
CA PHE A 92 -3.22 -23.19 -5.75
C PHE A 92 -4.08 -24.04 -6.69
N ASP A 93 -5.28 -23.56 -6.97
CA ASP A 93 -6.14 -24.03 -8.06
C ASP A 93 -6.78 -22.81 -8.72
N ASP A 94 -6.51 -22.62 -10.01
CA ASP A 94 -7.02 -21.51 -10.80
C ASP A 94 -8.28 -21.88 -11.60
N SER A 95 -8.92 -22.99 -11.24
CA SER A 95 -10.18 -23.44 -11.80
C SER A 95 -11.32 -23.30 -10.78
N GLN A 96 -12.56 -23.26 -11.25
CA GLN A 96 -13.76 -23.34 -10.38
C GLN A 96 -14.25 -24.79 -10.22
N ASP A 97 -13.61 -25.75 -10.88
CA ASP A 97 -13.91 -27.18 -10.81
C ASP A 97 -13.06 -27.84 -9.73
N ASN A 98 -13.22 -27.37 -8.49
CA ASN A 98 -12.51 -27.87 -7.32
C ASN A 98 -13.44 -27.92 -6.10
N ASP A 99 -12.98 -28.56 -5.03
CA ASP A 99 -13.78 -28.81 -3.82
C ASP A 99 -14.26 -27.51 -3.13
N ILE A 100 -13.54 -26.39 -3.30
CA ILE A 100 -13.92 -25.06 -2.75
C ILE A 100 -14.91 -24.34 -3.66
N GLY A 101 -14.96 -24.68 -4.95
CA GLY A 101 -15.83 -24.07 -5.96
C GLY A 101 -15.37 -22.69 -6.45
N TYR A 102 -14.18 -22.25 -6.05
CA TYR A 102 -13.57 -20.96 -6.39
C TYR A 102 -12.09 -21.12 -6.69
N GLU A 103 -11.52 -20.19 -7.44
CA GLU A 103 -10.07 -20.11 -7.60
C GLU A 103 -9.44 -19.75 -6.25
N TRP A 104 -8.32 -20.39 -5.88
CA TRP A 104 -7.66 -20.19 -4.59
C TRP A 104 -6.14 -20.32 -4.68
N ILE A 105 -5.45 -19.64 -3.75
CA ILE A 105 -4.02 -19.80 -3.50
C ILE A 105 -3.84 -20.05 -2.00
N LEU A 106 -3.03 -21.05 -1.66
CA LEU A 106 -2.51 -21.32 -0.34
C LEU A 106 -1.04 -20.85 -0.29
N MET A 107 -0.70 -20.00 0.67
CA MET A 107 0.64 -19.44 0.83
C MET A 107 1.02 -19.32 2.31
N GLU A 108 2.32 -19.13 2.60
CA GLU A 108 2.80 -18.75 3.94
C GLU A 108 2.04 -17.51 4.42
N LEU A 109 1.50 -17.58 5.64
CA LEU A 109 0.99 -16.40 6.32
C LEU A 109 2.19 -15.52 6.65
N MET A 110 2.23 -14.33 6.07
CA MET A 110 3.22 -13.34 6.46
C MET A 110 2.71 -12.61 7.69
N PRO A 111 3.57 -12.33 8.70
CA PRO A 111 3.21 -11.38 9.74
C PRO A 111 2.97 -10.03 9.07
N GLY A 112 1.72 -9.55 9.13
CA GLY A 112 1.28 -8.27 8.62
C GLY A 112 0.13 -7.81 9.51
N GLY A 113 0.10 -6.53 9.86
CA GLY A 113 -0.75 -5.99 10.93
C GLY A 113 -2.25 -6.29 10.79
N GLU A 114 -2.93 -6.32 11.94
CA GLU A 114 -4.34 -6.70 12.10
C GLU A 114 -5.35 -5.58 11.83
N HIS A 115 -4.97 -4.53 11.07
CA HIS A 115 -5.80 -3.31 10.93
C HIS A 115 -7.20 -3.54 10.34
N PHE A 116 -7.51 -4.74 9.83
CA PHE A 116 -8.82 -5.09 9.29
C PHE A 116 -9.94 -5.04 10.33
N ASP A 117 -9.63 -5.31 11.60
CA ASP A 117 -10.63 -5.39 12.67
C ASP A 117 -10.98 -4.04 13.30
N TYR A 118 -10.28 -2.97 12.91
CA TYR A 118 -10.57 -1.61 13.38
C TYR A 118 -11.95 -1.13 12.91
N ASP A 119 -12.78 -0.62 13.83
CA ASP A 119 -14.09 -0.03 13.55
C ASP A 119 -13.97 1.37 12.94
N ILE A 120 -13.37 1.43 11.74
CA ILE A 120 -13.07 2.65 11.00
C ILE A 120 -13.77 2.58 9.64
N ALA A 121 -14.40 3.69 9.25
CA ALA A 121 -15.06 3.79 7.95
C ALA A 121 -14.07 3.52 6.80
N ARG A 122 -14.40 2.54 5.93
CA ARG A 122 -13.62 2.19 4.72
C ARG A 122 -14.19 2.81 3.44
N GLY A 123 -15.10 3.76 3.59
CA GLY A 123 -15.82 4.43 2.51
C GLY A 123 -17.18 3.79 2.18
N PRO A 124 -17.80 4.19 1.05
CA PRO A 124 -17.34 5.22 0.13
C PRO A 124 -17.27 6.61 0.79
N PHE A 125 -16.16 7.31 0.58
CA PHE A 125 -15.96 8.66 1.13
C PHE A 125 -16.57 9.72 0.21
N ARG A 126 -17.12 10.78 0.79
CA ARG A 126 -17.70 11.91 0.03
C ARG A 126 -16.73 13.07 -0.16
N THR A 127 -15.73 13.15 0.70
CA THR A 127 -14.73 14.21 0.71
C THR A 127 -13.34 13.61 0.95
N SER A 128 -12.30 14.27 0.45
CA SER A 128 -10.92 13.97 0.83
C SER A 128 -10.69 14.04 2.33
N HIS A 129 -11.43 14.90 3.06
CA HIS A 129 -11.35 14.97 4.51
C HIS A 129 -11.75 13.64 5.16
N ASP A 130 -12.91 13.07 4.79
CA ASP A 130 -13.38 11.80 5.37
C ASP A 130 -12.40 10.66 5.10
N TRP A 131 -11.86 10.62 3.87
CA TRP A 131 -10.89 9.61 3.47
C TRP A 131 -9.58 9.72 4.27
N LEU A 132 -8.97 10.90 4.31
CA LEU A 132 -7.71 11.13 5.02
C LEU A 132 -7.87 11.00 6.55
N SER A 133 -9.05 11.36 7.07
CA SER A 133 -9.37 11.14 8.49
C SER A 133 -9.41 9.66 8.82
N ALA A 134 -9.98 8.82 7.95
CA ALA A 134 -9.98 7.37 8.16
C ALA A 134 -8.57 6.78 8.10
N CYS A 135 -7.72 7.24 7.17
CA CYS A 135 -6.31 6.84 7.12
C CYS A 135 -5.56 7.20 8.41
N LEU A 136 -5.72 8.43 8.89
CA LEU A 136 -5.09 8.90 10.13
C LEU A 136 -5.61 8.15 11.36
N GLU A 137 -6.88 7.77 11.40
CA GLU A 137 -7.43 6.99 12.52
C GLU A 137 -6.82 5.58 12.60
N ILE A 138 -6.54 4.94 11.46
CA ILE A 138 -5.84 3.64 11.43
C ILE A 138 -4.47 3.78 12.08
N ILE A 139 -3.69 4.78 11.63
CA ILE A 139 -2.33 5.03 12.14
C ILE A 139 -2.39 5.27 13.65
N ARG A 140 -3.34 6.09 14.11
CA ARG A 140 -3.50 6.40 15.53
C ARG A 140 -3.86 5.15 16.35
N GLN A 141 -4.83 4.37 15.89
CA GLN A 141 -5.28 3.18 16.60
C GLN A 141 -4.15 2.15 16.70
N GLU A 142 -3.42 1.93 15.61
CA GLU A 142 -2.24 1.05 15.58
C GLU A 142 -1.19 1.47 16.60
N GLN A 143 -0.85 2.76 16.66
CA GLN A 143 0.16 3.22 17.63
C GLN A 143 -0.37 3.22 19.07
N VAL A 144 -1.68 3.37 19.30
CA VAL A 144 -2.25 3.27 20.65
C VAL A 144 -2.22 1.83 21.14
N GLU A 145 -2.63 0.88 20.30
CA GLU A 145 -2.59 -0.55 20.62
C GLU A 145 -1.15 -1.02 20.88
N ALA A 146 -0.18 -0.61 20.06
CA ALA A 146 1.23 -0.94 20.28
C ALA A 146 1.74 -0.45 21.66
N LEU A 147 1.34 0.75 22.09
CA LEU A 147 1.72 1.30 23.39
C LEU A 147 1.01 0.62 24.56
N GLU A 148 -0.23 0.15 24.37
CA GLU A 148 -0.97 -0.61 25.38
C GLU A 148 -0.39 -2.02 25.56
N GLU A 149 0.00 -2.68 24.46
CA GLU A 149 0.65 -4.00 24.48
C GLU A 149 1.98 -3.97 25.25
N GLU A 150 2.82 -2.95 25.01
CA GLU A 150 4.08 -2.78 25.75
C GLU A 150 3.85 -2.49 27.25
N GLU A 151 2.84 -1.68 27.61
CA GLU A 151 2.50 -1.43 29.01
C GLU A 151 2.05 -2.72 29.73
N ASP A 152 1.28 -3.58 29.05
CA ASP A 152 0.85 -4.87 29.57
C ASP A 152 2.00 -5.88 29.69
N GLU A 153 3.02 -5.81 28.84
CA GLU A 153 4.25 -6.63 28.91
C GLU A 153 5.14 -6.19 30.09
N GLU A 154 5.41 -4.88 30.24
CA GLU A 154 6.15 -4.30 31.39
C GLU A 154 5.50 -4.70 32.73
N ASP A 155 4.17 -4.58 32.83
CA ASP A 155 3.40 -4.93 34.04
C ASP A 155 3.45 -6.44 34.37
N GLN A 156 3.63 -7.30 33.36
CA GLN A 156 3.77 -8.75 33.55
C GLN A 156 5.17 -9.14 34.02
N GLU A 157 6.22 -8.56 33.44
CA GLU A 157 7.60 -8.80 33.87
C GLU A 157 7.82 -8.36 35.33
N ASP A 158 7.31 -7.18 35.70
CA ASP A 158 7.36 -6.66 37.08
C ASP A 158 6.66 -7.59 38.09
N GLN A 159 5.64 -8.34 37.66
CA GLN A 159 4.95 -9.32 38.50
C GLN A 159 5.71 -10.64 38.62
N GLU A 160 6.36 -11.11 37.55
CA GLU A 160 7.17 -12.33 37.56
C GLU A 160 8.43 -12.17 38.43
N ASP A 161 9.09 -11.01 38.35
CA ASP A 161 10.27 -10.69 39.17
C ASP A 161 9.94 -10.57 40.67
N GLN A 162 8.71 -10.17 41.01
CA GLN A 162 8.24 -10.13 42.40
C GLN A 162 7.92 -11.51 42.97
N GLU A 163 7.56 -12.50 42.15
CA GLU A 163 7.32 -13.88 42.59
C GLU A 163 8.63 -14.68 42.73
N ASP A 164 9.66 -14.37 41.94
CA ASP A 164 10.92 -15.10 41.88
C ASP A 164 12.07 -14.36 42.58
N GLY A 165 11.90 -14.03 43.87
CA GLY A 165 12.83 -13.20 44.66
C GLY A 165 14.33 -13.49 44.46
N LYS A 166 14.95 -12.79 43.52
CA LYS A 166 16.39 -12.87 43.19
C LYS A 166 17.03 -11.49 43.32
N ASP A 167 18.28 -11.54 43.77
CA ASP A 167 19.06 -10.43 44.28
C ASP A 167 19.23 -9.28 43.29
N GLU A 168 18.89 -8.08 43.75
CA GLU A 168 19.32 -6.78 43.20
C GLU A 168 20.85 -6.76 43.05
N ASN A 169 21.38 -6.80 41.82
CA ASN A 169 22.64 -6.18 41.39
C ASN A 169 22.93 -6.52 39.92
N ASP A 170 22.36 -5.76 38.98
CA ASP A 170 23.05 -5.39 37.75
C ASP A 170 22.49 -4.06 37.20
N GLU A 171 23.01 -2.94 37.69
CA GLU A 171 22.82 -1.63 37.07
C GLU A 171 23.79 -1.50 35.88
N GLY A 172 23.37 -1.98 34.72
CA GLY A 172 23.95 -1.67 33.41
C GLY A 172 22.85 -1.88 32.37
N GLY A 173 22.24 -0.83 31.82
CA GLY A 173 22.92 0.08 30.91
C GLY A 173 22.87 -0.40 29.46
N GLU A 174 21.84 -1.16 29.09
CA GLU A 174 21.35 -1.30 27.72
C GLU A 174 20.03 -0.50 27.69
N GLU A 175 19.97 0.61 26.96
CA GLU A 175 18.67 1.18 26.57
C GLU A 175 18.00 0.06 25.75
N ASN A 176 16.96 -0.57 26.30
CA ASN A 176 16.40 -1.80 25.76
C ASN A 176 15.77 -1.52 24.38
N GLU A 177 15.84 -2.48 23.46
CA GLU A 177 15.18 -2.39 22.14
C GLU A 177 13.67 -2.04 22.27
N GLU A 178 13.05 -2.43 23.38
CA GLU A 178 11.67 -2.11 23.77
C GLU A 178 11.44 -0.61 24.05
N ASP A 179 12.37 0.06 24.74
CA ASP A 179 12.28 1.52 24.97
C ASP A 179 12.31 2.29 23.63
N GLU A 180 13.06 1.79 22.64
CA GLU A 180 13.15 2.39 21.30
C GLU A 180 11.85 2.22 20.50
N VAL A 181 11.21 1.05 20.55
CA VAL A 181 9.92 0.79 19.89
C VAL A 181 8.81 1.66 20.51
N ARG A 182 8.78 1.74 21.84
CA ARG A 182 7.83 2.57 22.58
C ARG A 182 7.93 4.05 22.23
N GLU A 183 9.15 4.57 22.18
CA GLU A 183 9.37 5.96 21.80
C GLU A 183 9.05 6.23 20.32
N ASP A 184 9.30 5.28 19.40
CA ASP A 184 8.87 5.38 18.00
C ASP A 184 7.34 5.44 17.88
N ALA A 185 6.63 4.54 18.55
CA ALA A 185 5.16 4.50 18.55
C ALA A 185 4.56 5.81 19.11
N LYS A 186 5.11 6.33 20.24
CA LYS A 186 4.73 7.64 20.78
C LYS A 186 4.96 8.77 19.79
N TYR A 187 6.11 8.79 19.12
CA TYR A 187 6.45 9.86 18.20
C TYR A 187 5.59 9.83 16.95
N ARG A 188 5.34 8.65 16.38
CA ARG A 188 4.39 8.45 15.27
C ARG A 188 2.98 8.88 15.65
N LEU A 189 2.50 8.49 16.83
CA LEU A 189 1.20 8.92 17.35
C LEU A 189 1.13 10.44 17.48
N GLN A 190 2.19 11.10 17.95
CA GLN A 190 2.27 12.57 18.03
C GLN A 190 2.14 13.22 16.64
N VAL A 191 2.87 12.74 15.64
CA VAL A 191 2.81 13.26 14.27
C VAL A 191 1.43 13.04 13.65
N ALA A 192 0.85 11.85 13.79
CA ALA A 192 -0.52 11.55 13.33
C ALA A 192 -1.56 12.47 13.98
N ASN A 193 -1.41 12.75 15.29
CA ASN A 193 -2.24 13.73 16.01
C ASN A 193 -2.10 15.15 15.45
N LYS A 194 -0.89 15.58 15.09
CA LYS A 194 -0.65 16.89 14.46
C LYS A 194 -1.29 16.97 13.07
N LEU A 195 -1.11 15.94 12.23
CA LEU A 195 -1.76 15.85 10.91
C LEU A 195 -3.29 15.89 11.02
N THR A 196 -3.86 15.18 11.98
CA THR A 196 -5.31 15.19 12.26
C THR A 196 -5.83 16.60 12.58
N LYS A 197 -5.07 17.38 13.35
CA LYS A 197 -5.42 18.79 13.68
C LYS A 197 -5.28 19.72 12.48
N LEU A 198 -4.34 19.44 11.57
CA LEU A 198 -4.11 20.21 10.36
C LEU A 198 -5.15 19.91 9.27
N LEU A 199 -5.65 18.67 9.19
CA LEU A 199 -6.58 18.18 8.17
C LEU A 199 -7.75 19.15 7.86
N PRO A 200 -8.57 19.62 8.83
CA PRO A 200 -9.71 20.50 8.53
C PRO A 200 -9.31 21.90 8.03
N LYS A 201 -8.05 22.31 8.18
CA LYS A 201 -7.53 23.58 7.64
C LYS A 201 -7.22 23.49 6.15
N LEU A 202 -6.88 22.29 5.66
CA LEU A 202 -6.48 22.04 4.28
C LEU A 202 -7.58 21.40 3.43
N PHE A 203 -8.44 20.60 4.06
CA PHE A 203 -9.52 19.88 3.41
C PHE A 203 -10.86 20.26 4.03
N PRO A 204 -11.80 20.81 3.24
CA PRO A 204 -13.13 21.14 3.75
C PRO A 204 -13.87 19.90 4.26
N LEU A 205 -14.46 20.01 5.46
CA LEU A 205 -15.33 18.98 6.07
C LEU A 205 -16.56 18.65 5.22
N PHE A 206 -17.06 19.63 4.46
CA PHE A 206 -18.25 19.48 3.64
C PHE A 206 -17.97 19.99 2.24
N GLN A 207 -18.32 19.18 1.24
CA GLN A 207 -18.24 19.54 -0.17
C GLN A 207 -19.57 19.26 -0.86
N ASN A 208 -20.08 20.26 -1.57
CA ASN A 208 -21.29 20.14 -2.39
C ASN A 208 -21.09 20.89 -3.71
N PRO A 209 -21.12 20.21 -4.88
CA PRO A 209 -21.33 18.77 -5.07
C PRO A 209 -20.20 17.91 -4.51
N ALA A 210 -20.39 16.59 -4.45
CA ALA A 210 -19.34 15.65 -4.04
C ALA A 210 -18.07 15.84 -4.90
N GLU A 211 -16.91 15.58 -4.30
CA GLU A 211 -15.63 15.68 -5.00
C GLU A 211 -15.56 14.68 -6.17
N PRO A 212 -15.12 15.09 -7.36
CA PRO A 212 -14.93 14.15 -8.46
C PRO A 212 -13.81 13.17 -8.12
N THR A 213 -14.05 11.90 -8.41
CA THR A 213 -13.06 10.82 -8.26
C THR A 213 -12.69 10.24 -9.62
N VAL A 214 -11.50 9.64 -9.67
CA VAL A 214 -10.97 8.96 -10.85
C VAL A 214 -10.46 7.59 -10.45
N LEU A 215 -10.62 6.62 -11.35
CA LEU A 215 -10.01 5.30 -11.17
C LEU A 215 -8.49 5.46 -11.24
N TRP A 216 -7.80 5.05 -10.18
CA TRP A 216 -6.36 5.22 -10.04
C TRP A 216 -5.66 3.87 -9.90
N HIS A 217 -4.60 3.66 -10.67
CA HIS A 217 -3.82 2.44 -10.61
C HIS A 217 -2.64 2.64 -9.66
N ASP A 218 -2.81 2.24 -8.40
CA ASP A 218 -1.84 2.47 -7.32
C ASP A 218 -0.45 1.88 -7.61
N ASN A 219 -0.34 0.79 -8.39
CA ASN A 219 0.94 0.16 -8.75
C ASN A 219 1.28 0.25 -10.25
N LEU A 220 1.11 1.41 -10.89
CA LEU A 220 1.39 1.51 -12.33
C LEU A 220 2.90 1.59 -12.59
N SER A 221 3.55 0.44 -12.78
CA SER A 221 4.98 0.32 -13.07
C SER A 221 5.26 -0.30 -14.45
N MET A 222 6.50 -0.26 -14.93
CA MET A 222 6.89 -0.91 -16.19
C MET A 222 6.62 -2.42 -16.19
N SER A 223 6.67 -3.07 -15.03
CA SER A 223 6.35 -4.50 -14.87
C SER A 223 4.87 -4.81 -15.09
N ASN A 224 4.00 -3.79 -14.97
CA ASN A 224 2.56 -3.90 -15.09
C ASN A 224 2.02 -3.40 -16.45
N ILE A 225 2.92 -3.06 -17.37
CA ILE A 225 2.60 -2.67 -18.76
C ILE A 225 3.08 -3.76 -19.71
N LEU A 226 2.15 -4.52 -20.28
CA LEU A 226 2.47 -5.53 -21.27
C LEU A 226 2.61 -4.90 -22.66
N VAL A 227 3.64 -5.34 -23.39
CA VAL A 227 3.92 -4.91 -24.76
C VAL A 227 4.07 -6.12 -25.68
N ASP A 228 3.77 -5.95 -26.97
CA ASP A 228 4.10 -6.94 -28.00
C ASP A 228 5.56 -6.82 -28.48
N ASP A 229 5.96 -7.67 -29.43
CA ASP A 229 7.33 -7.69 -29.99
C ASP A 229 7.72 -6.36 -30.68
N ASP A 230 6.73 -5.55 -31.07
CA ASP A 230 6.92 -4.22 -31.68
C ASP A 230 6.93 -3.10 -30.63
N GLY A 231 6.81 -3.43 -29.34
CA GLY A 231 6.81 -2.47 -28.23
C GLY A 231 5.48 -1.73 -28.06
N LYS A 232 4.40 -2.19 -28.72
CA LYS A 232 3.07 -1.58 -28.56
C LYS A 232 2.42 -2.12 -27.29
N ILE A 233 1.85 -1.21 -26.48
CA ILE A 233 1.10 -1.59 -25.28
C ILE A 233 -0.09 -2.47 -25.68
N THR A 234 -0.14 -3.68 -25.11
CA THR A 234 -1.20 -4.68 -25.34
C THR A 234 -2.14 -4.78 -24.16
N ALA A 235 -1.66 -4.61 -22.93
CA ALA A 235 -2.47 -4.62 -21.72
C ALA A 235 -1.81 -3.87 -20.57
N LEU A 236 -2.65 -3.40 -19.65
CA LEU A 236 -2.25 -3.02 -18.29
C LEU A 236 -2.77 -4.11 -17.36
N ILE A 237 -1.91 -4.61 -16.48
CA ILE A 237 -2.24 -5.69 -15.53
C ILE A 237 -2.10 -5.16 -14.10
N ASP A 238 -2.43 -5.99 -13.11
CA ASP A 238 -2.29 -5.66 -11.69
C ASP A 238 -3.27 -4.59 -11.18
N TRP A 239 -4.51 -4.63 -11.70
CA TRP A 239 -5.63 -3.79 -11.25
C TRP A 239 -6.25 -4.24 -9.91
N GLU A 240 -5.56 -5.09 -9.15
CA GLU A 240 -6.03 -5.47 -7.82
C GLU A 240 -5.87 -4.30 -6.83
N CYS A 241 -6.74 -4.24 -5.82
CA CYS A 241 -6.77 -3.18 -4.83
C CYS A 241 -6.90 -1.74 -5.39
N VAL A 242 -7.37 -1.59 -6.63
CA VAL A 242 -7.56 -0.29 -7.29
C VAL A 242 -8.62 0.55 -6.57
N SER A 243 -8.26 1.80 -6.31
CA SER A 243 -9.09 2.76 -5.62
C SER A 243 -9.65 3.83 -6.57
N CYS A 244 -10.81 4.40 -6.23
CA CYS A 244 -11.25 5.66 -6.80
C CYS A 244 -10.69 6.79 -5.93
N LYS A 245 -9.71 7.54 -6.42
CA LYS A 245 -9.10 8.64 -5.68
C LYS A 245 -9.69 9.99 -6.07
N PRO A 246 -9.66 10.99 -5.19
CA PRO A 246 -9.96 12.37 -5.56
C PRO A 246 -9.16 12.82 -6.79
N LEU A 247 -9.78 13.61 -7.66
CA LEU A 247 -9.17 14.02 -8.93
C LEU A 247 -7.80 14.72 -8.79
N TRP A 248 -7.58 15.44 -7.68
CA TRP A 248 -6.30 16.10 -7.41
C TRP A 248 -5.14 15.12 -7.22
N VAL A 249 -5.40 13.88 -6.77
CA VAL A 249 -4.35 12.84 -6.66
C VAL A 249 -3.80 12.50 -8.05
N ALA A 250 -4.66 12.46 -9.07
CA ALA A 250 -4.25 12.16 -10.44
C ALA A 250 -3.45 13.27 -11.14
N THR A 251 -3.10 14.33 -10.43
CA THR A 251 -2.13 15.33 -10.90
C THR A 251 -0.69 14.92 -10.63
N GLU A 252 -0.48 13.88 -9.81
CA GLU A 252 0.83 13.31 -9.51
C GLU A 252 1.49 12.71 -10.76
N MET A 253 2.83 12.79 -10.80
CA MET A 253 3.63 12.14 -11.82
C MET A 253 3.73 10.64 -11.50
N PRO A 254 3.51 9.73 -12.46
CA PRO A 254 3.72 8.30 -12.24
C PRO A 254 5.13 8.02 -11.71
N GLU A 255 5.23 7.15 -10.71
CA GLU A 255 6.47 6.89 -9.96
C GLU A 255 7.63 6.46 -10.87
N PHE A 256 7.38 5.60 -11.86
CA PHE A 256 8.42 5.16 -12.81
C PHE A 256 8.97 6.27 -13.73
N LEU A 257 8.35 7.46 -13.71
CA LEU A 257 8.85 8.66 -14.39
C LEU A 257 9.57 9.61 -13.44
N LEU A 258 9.55 9.39 -12.13
CA LEU A 258 10.35 10.15 -11.16
C LEU A 258 11.83 9.78 -11.26
N GLY A 259 12.70 10.65 -10.73
CA GLY A 259 14.15 10.47 -10.73
C GLY A 259 14.92 11.72 -11.16
N HIS A 260 16.24 11.57 -11.26
CA HIS A 260 17.15 12.67 -11.61
C HIS A 260 16.79 13.31 -12.96
N VAL A 261 16.98 14.63 -13.07
CA VAL A 261 16.70 15.40 -14.28
C VAL A 261 17.96 15.45 -15.13
N GLN A 262 17.92 14.78 -16.28
CA GLN A 262 19.01 14.78 -17.23
C GLN A 262 18.51 15.36 -18.57
N GLU A 263 18.84 16.64 -18.81
CA GLU A 263 18.38 17.39 -19.99
C GLU A 263 19.27 17.16 -21.22
N GLU A 264 20.54 16.87 -21.01
CA GLU A 264 21.52 16.63 -22.07
C GLU A 264 21.68 15.13 -22.33
N GLU A 265 21.66 14.75 -23.61
CA GLU A 265 21.92 13.36 -23.99
C GLU A 265 23.37 13.01 -23.62
N PRO A 266 23.61 11.92 -22.87
CA PRO A 266 24.96 11.55 -22.44
C PRO A 266 25.87 11.25 -23.64
N ASN A 267 27.12 11.72 -23.55
CA ASN A 267 28.11 11.55 -24.60
C ASN A 267 28.71 10.14 -24.56
N LYS A 268 28.70 9.43 -25.70
CA LYS A 268 29.15 8.03 -25.80
C LYS A 268 30.67 7.88 -25.97
N ASP A 269 31.41 8.98 -26.13
CA ASP A 269 32.81 8.99 -26.58
C ASP A 269 33.88 9.22 -25.48
N TYR A 270 33.61 8.90 -24.21
CA TYR A 270 34.63 9.04 -23.14
C TYR A 270 35.75 7.99 -23.27
N PRO A 271 37.05 8.35 -23.10
CA PRO A 271 38.16 7.40 -23.17
C PRO A 271 38.18 6.40 -22.01
N ASP A 272 38.55 5.16 -22.32
CA ASP A 272 38.55 3.93 -21.52
C ASP A 272 38.99 4.05 -20.05
N GLU A 273 38.03 3.98 -19.12
CA GLU A 273 38.27 3.39 -17.80
C GLU A 273 37.17 2.35 -17.49
N ASP A 274 37.62 1.14 -17.13
CA ASP A 274 36.87 -0.03 -16.65
C ASP A 274 35.50 -0.27 -17.34
N ASP A 275 35.54 -0.87 -18.54
CA ASP A 275 34.41 -1.09 -19.48
C ASP A 275 33.08 -1.51 -18.82
N ALA A 276 33.12 -2.36 -17.79
CA ALA A 276 31.92 -2.88 -17.15
C ALA A 276 31.19 -1.83 -16.28
N LYS A 277 31.93 -0.98 -15.55
CA LYS A 277 31.34 0.09 -14.73
C LYS A 277 30.85 1.24 -15.60
N LYS A 278 31.63 1.59 -16.63
CA LYS A 278 31.24 2.58 -17.65
C LYS A 278 29.94 2.18 -18.37
N THR A 279 29.85 0.94 -18.86
CA THR A 279 28.63 0.45 -19.53
C THR A 279 27.39 0.52 -18.62
N LYS A 280 27.56 0.36 -17.31
CA LYS A 280 26.46 0.49 -16.35
C LYS A 280 26.08 1.96 -16.15
N LEU A 281 27.05 2.85 -15.98
CA LEU A 281 26.83 4.27 -15.76
C LEU A 281 26.20 4.95 -16.99
N ASP A 282 26.73 4.67 -18.19
CA ASP A 282 26.18 5.16 -19.46
C ASP A 282 24.71 4.77 -19.65
N ARG A 283 24.33 3.56 -19.19
CA ARG A 283 22.94 3.08 -19.25
C ARG A 283 22.03 3.79 -18.25
N ILE A 284 22.55 4.17 -17.08
CA ILE A 284 21.82 4.93 -16.07
C ILE A 284 21.58 6.35 -16.59
N GLU A 285 22.63 7.05 -17.05
CA GLU A 285 22.51 8.40 -17.59
C GLU A 285 21.57 8.46 -18.80
N LEU A 286 21.64 7.46 -19.68
CA LEU A 286 20.73 7.37 -20.83
C LEU A 286 19.28 7.13 -20.38
N PHE A 287 19.09 6.30 -19.36
CA PHE A 287 17.76 6.03 -18.80
C PHE A 287 17.18 7.28 -18.14
N GLU A 288 17.96 8.02 -17.35
CA GLU A 288 17.55 9.29 -16.73
C GLU A 288 17.19 10.35 -17.78
N PHE A 289 17.98 10.44 -18.85
CA PHE A 289 17.69 11.31 -19.98
C PHE A 289 16.35 10.93 -20.64
N GLN A 290 16.15 9.64 -20.92
CA GLN A 290 14.92 9.12 -21.51
C GLN A 290 13.71 9.36 -20.61
N GLN A 291 13.81 9.11 -19.31
CA GLN A 291 12.78 9.43 -18.33
C GLN A 291 12.44 10.93 -18.33
N THR A 292 13.46 11.80 -18.37
CA THR A 292 13.28 13.27 -18.44
C THR A 292 12.51 13.68 -19.70
N GLN A 293 12.82 13.09 -20.85
CA GLN A 293 12.06 13.35 -22.08
C GLN A 293 10.63 12.79 -21.99
N LEU A 294 10.44 11.60 -21.39
CA LEU A 294 9.12 11.00 -21.21
C LEU A 294 8.23 11.82 -20.27
N ARG A 295 8.77 12.44 -19.21
CA ARG A 295 8.01 13.39 -18.37
C ARG A 295 7.41 14.51 -19.22
N LYS A 296 8.18 15.10 -20.14
CA LYS A 296 7.69 16.17 -21.03
C LYS A 296 6.56 15.68 -21.94
N VAL A 297 6.69 14.47 -22.48
CA VAL A 297 5.65 13.84 -23.31
C VAL A 297 4.39 13.57 -22.48
N TYR A 298 4.53 13.01 -21.28
CA TYR A 298 3.43 12.73 -20.36
C TYR A 298 2.67 14.02 -20.03
N VAL A 299 3.39 15.05 -19.58
CA VAL A 299 2.84 16.39 -19.30
C VAL A 299 2.11 16.96 -20.51
N GLY A 300 2.72 16.90 -21.71
CA GLY A 300 2.07 17.35 -22.94
C GLY A 300 0.79 16.56 -23.27
N LYS A 301 0.77 15.26 -22.97
CA LYS A 301 -0.39 14.40 -23.23
C LYS A 301 -1.51 14.60 -22.23
N MET A 302 -1.18 14.81 -20.96
CA MET A 302 -2.14 15.15 -19.92
C MET A 302 -2.84 16.48 -20.23
N LYS A 303 -2.11 17.51 -20.66
CA LYS A 303 -2.70 18.77 -21.12
C LYS A 303 -3.67 18.60 -22.30
N GLN A 304 -3.40 17.65 -23.19
CA GLN A 304 -4.27 17.37 -24.32
C GLN A 304 -5.55 16.63 -23.90
N LEU A 305 -5.43 15.63 -23.03
CA LEU A 305 -6.54 14.75 -22.61
C LEU A 305 -7.40 15.37 -21.51
N TRP A 306 -6.78 16.17 -20.64
CA TRP A 306 -7.41 16.88 -19.54
C TRP A 306 -7.00 18.37 -19.61
N PRO A 307 -7.76 19.19 -20.36
CA PRO A 307 -7.41 20.60 -20.55
C PRO A 307 -7.31 21.44 -19.27
N GLN A 308 -7.99 21.03 -18.19
CA GLN A 308 -7.91 21.67 -16.87
C GLN A 308 -6.77 21.15 -15.99
N TRP A 309 -5.94 20.21 -16.47
CA TRP A 309 -4.89 19.59 -15.66
C TRP A 309 -3.94 20.62 -15.02
N GLU A 310 -3.45 21.60 -15.79
CA GLU A 310 -2.55 22.64 -15.23
C GLU A 310 -3.21 23.47 -14.13
N THR A 311 -4.52 23.74 -14.24
CA THR A 311 -5.27 24.50 -13.24
C THR A 311 -5.55 23.70 -11.97
N GLU A 312 -5.36 22.38 -12.02
CA GLU A 312 -5.58 21.44 -10.90
C GLU A 312 -4.25 21.07 -10.22
N VAL A 313 -3.13 21.05 -10.95
CA VAL A 313 -1.79 20.71 -10.43
C VAL A 313 -1.35 21.66 -9.31
N ALA A 314 -1.40 22.98 -9.52
CA ALA A 314 -0.91 23.92 -8.51
C ALA A 314 -1.73 23.90 -7.21
N PRO A 315 -3.09 23.88 -7.23
CA PRO A 315 -3.89 23.68 -6.03
C PRO A 315 -3.74 22.29 -5.39
N ALA A 316 -3.41 21.26 -6.17
CA ALA A 316 -3.18 19.90 -5.67
C ALA A 316 -1.86 19.76 -4.91
N ALA A 317 -0.88 20.62 -5.21
CA ALA A 317 0.47 20.53 -4.67
C ALA A 317 0.50 20.36 -3.14
N LEU A 318 -0.17 21.24 -2.39
CA LEU A 318 -0.23 21.15 -0.92
C LEU A 318 -1.01 19.93 -0.42
N LYS A 319 -2.03 19.50 -1.18
CA LYS A 319 -2.81 18.30 -0.85
C LYS A 319 -1.98 17.01 -1.03
N LEU A 320 -1.17 16.96 -2.08
CA LEU A 320 -0.22 15.87 -2.34
C LEU A 320 0.87 15.83 -1.27
N ASP A 321 1.35 16.99 -0.81
CA ASP A 321 2.30 17.04 0.32
C ASP A 321 1.68 16.50 1.60
N PHE A 322 0.43 16.89 1.90
CA PHE A 322 -0.30 16.34 3.05
C PHE A 322 -0.50 14.82 2.92
N LEU A 323 -0.92 14.32 1.76
CA LEU A 323 -1.07 12.90 1.50
C LEU A 323 0.27 12.16 1.69
N GLY A 324 1.36 12.70 1.12
CA GLY A 324 2.70 12.14 1.28
C GLY A 324 3.21 12.16 2.72
N ALA A 325 2.78 13.12 3.54
CA ALA A 325 3.04 13.16 4.98
C ALA A 325 2.24 12.08 5.74
N VAL A 326 0.98 11.85 5.38
CA VAL A 326 0.16 10.76 5.94
C VAL A 326 0.79 9.40 5.62
N ASP A 327 1.16 9.16 4.36
CA ASP A 327 1.76 7.89 3.92
C ASP A 327 3.10 7.62 4.63
N ARG A 328 3.95 8.64 4.79
CA ARG A 328 5.23 8.51 5.50
C ARG A 328 5.06 8.34 7.01
N CYS A 329 4.08 9.04 7.61
CA CYS A 329 3.73 8.84 9.02
C CYS A 329 3.25 7.40 9.27
N ALA A 330 2.47 6.84 8.35
CA ALA A 330 2.05 5.43 8.41
C ALA A 330 3.25 4.48 8.32
N GLY A 331 4.30 4.84 7.57
CA GLY A 331 5.53 4.04 7.48
C GLY A 331 6.58 4.30 8.57
N GLY A 332 6.40 5.31 9.44
CA GLY A 332 7.42 5.71 10.42
C GLY A 332 8.63 6.46 9.82
N TRP A 333 8.52 6.98 8.60
CA TRP A 333 9.65 7.60 7.89
C TRP A 333 9.62 9.12 7.98
N TYR A 334 10.79 9.73 8.22
CA TYR A 334 10.98 11.19 8.18
C TYR A 334 10.02 12.00 9.08
N LEU A 335 9.72 11.46 10.27
CA LEU A 335 8.75 12.03 11.20
C LEU A 335 9.14 13.44 11.66
N VAL A 336 10.44 13.69 11.84
CA VAL A 336 10.98 15.00 12.22
C VAL A 336 10.74 16.03 11.13
N GLU A 337 11.02 15.69 9.87
CA GLU A 337 10.83 16.55 8.72
C GLU A 337 9.34 16.81 8.46
N ILE A 338 8.50 15.79 8.64
CA ILE A 338 7.04 15.95 8.56
C ILE A 338 6.56 16.93 9.64
N GLU A 339 7.06 16.81 10.88
CA GLU A 339 6.73 17.72 11.96
C GLU A 339 7.14 19.17 11.64
N GLN A 340 8.35 19.38 11.12
CA GLN A 340 8.82 20.69 10.68
C GLN A 340 7.96 21.27 9.54
N TRP A 341 7.57 20.43 8.59
CA TRP A 341 6.66 20.82 7.50
C TRP A 341 5.29 21.21 8.04
N ILE A 342 4.72 20.42 8.97
CA ILE A 342 3.44 20.74 9.64
C ILE A 342 3.54 22.11 10.33
N ASP A 343 4.58 22.32 11.13
CA ASP A 343 4.78 23.57 11.88
C ASP A 343 4.90 24.77 10.93
N ALA A 344 5.57 24.61 9.78
CA ALA A 344 5.63 25.63 8.74
C ALA A 344 4.25 25.95 8.13
N VAL A 345 3.46 24.89 7.82
CA VAL A 345 2.09 25.04 7.29
C VAL A 345 1.17 25.71 8.30
N GLU A 346 1.25 25.35 9.58
CA GLU A 346 0.49 25.99 10.65
C GLU A 346 0.89 27.45 10.87
N GLY A 347 2.17 27.77 10.67
CA GLY A 347 2.71 29.13 10.68
C GLY A 347 2.28 29.99 9.48
N GLY A 348 1.57 29.41 8.50
CA GLY A 348 1.07 30.09 7.30
C GLY A 348 2.08 30.15 6.16
N ALA A 349 3.21 29.44 6.26
CA ALA A 349 4.06 29.14 5.10
C ALA A 349 3.50 27.92 4.35
N PHE A 350 3.85 27.72 3.08
CA PHE A 350 3.42 26.54 2.32
C PHE A 350 4.59 25.97 1.51
N PRO A 351 5.67 25.53 2.18
CA PRO A 351 6.80 24.87 1.52
C PRO A 351 6.38 23.50 0.96
N ARG A 352 7.15 22.96 0.01
CA ARG A 352 6.95 21.58 -0.43
C ARG A 352 7.44 20.65 0.68
N LEU A 353 6.77 19.51 0.86
CA LEU A 353 7.24 18.51 1.81
C LEU A 353 8.65 18.00 1.42
N THR A 354 8.91 17.89 0.12
CA THR A 354 10.21 17.47 -0.42
C THR A 354 11.37 18.39 -0.04
N ASP A 355 11.11 19.69 0.16
CA ASP A 355 12.14 20.67 0.51
C ASP A 355 12.83 20.34 1.85
N PHE A 356 12.19 19.53 2.69
CA PHE A 356 12.74 19.08 3.99
C PHE A 356 13.58 17.80 3.88
N PHE A 357 13.54 17.10 2.74
CA PHE A 357 14.28 15.84 2.52
C PHE A 357 15.57 16.05 1.72
N GLU A 358 15.70 17.17 1.00
CA GLU A 358 16.82 17.43 0.07
C GLU A 358 18.20 17.52 0.76
N ASP A 359 18.25 17.78 2.07
CA ASP A 359 19.50 17.83 2.84
C ASP A 359 20.08 16.44 3.21
N MET A 360 19.38 15.34 2.90
CA MET A 360 19.76 13.97 3.31
C MET A 360 20.36 13.11 2.19
N GLU A 361 20.30 13.56 0.94
CA GLU A 361 20.85 12.85 -0.23
C GLU A 361 22.20 13.41 -0.75
N SER A 362 22.83 14.34 -0.01
CA SER A 362 24.11 14.97 -0.40
C SER A 362 25.36 14.20 0.02
#